data_AF-A0AA35SWP3-F1
#
_entry.id   AF-A0AA35SWP3-F1
#
_cell.length_a   1.000
_cell.length_b   1.000
_cell.length_c   1.000
_cell.angle_alpha   90.00
_cell.angle_beta   90.00
_cell.angle_gamma   90.00
#
_symmetry.space_group_name_H-M   'P 1'
#
loop_
_entity.id
_entity.type
_entity.pdbx_description
1 polymer ?
#
loop_
_entity_poly.entity_id
_entity_poly.type
_entity_poly.pdbx_seq_one_letter_code
_entity_poly.pdbx_strand_id
1 'polypeptide(L)'
;MDFTPWLEENINKLSEVLGIALEVEGREVISGALRADLIARDNQADKLVLIESQLYSADLQHLGQVLAYLAAFRADIAVWLAPSFAEHDCLAIRWLNENTDPRFSFFAVQVKAVRIADSLIAALFEVVERPNEWEKQVRALSETRGELIGLRKTRNEFWSLFAAKYPDDASINPGHINHSVVVPIANLNASLTLGQDGVGIFLNGRRGDLQGESSRLADDCSLALEQQGITKWESFDAYNSVNWPEMADCLHKKLHQYREVIESFAGKSDQ
;
A
#
# COMPACT_ATOMS: atom_id res chain seq x y z
N MET A 1 1.69 28.67 -5.99
CA MET A 1 1.15 27.35 -5.61
C MET A 1 2.04 26.36 -6.31
N ASP A 2 2.75 25.54 -5.53
CA ASP A 2 3.71 24.59 -6.09
C ASP A 2 2.98 23.39 -6.69
N PHE A 3 3.49 22.83 -7.79
CA PHE A 3 2.82 21.75 -8.51
C PHE A 3 2.79 20.44 -7.73
N THR A 4 3.87 20.11 -7.02
CA THR A 4 4.01 18.84 -6.28
C THR A 4 2.99 18.67 -5.15
N PRO A 5 2.74 19.67 -4.27
CA PRO A 5 1.65 19.59 -3.29
C PRO A 5 0.26 19.45 -3.93
N TRP A 6 0.02 20.17 -5.03
CA TRP A 6 -1.25 20.05 -5.75
C TRP A 6 -1.42 18.64 -6.35
N LEU A 7 -0.35 18.08 -6.91
CA LEU A 7 -0.35 16.74 -7.50
C LEU A 7 -0.62 15.65 -6.45
N GLU A 8 -0.04 15.77 -5.25
CA GLU A 8 -0.31 14.88 -4.11
C GLU A 8 -1.81 14.87 -3.75
N GLU A 9 -2.41 16.06 -3.59
CA GLU A 9 -3.85 16.20 -3.29
C GLU A 9 -4.76 15.70 -4.42
N ASN A 10 -4.24 15.66 -5.66
CA ASN A 10 -4.98 15.30 -6.87
C ASN A 10 -4.44 14.02 -7.53
N ILE A 11 -3.77 13.14 -6.76
CA ILE A 11 -3.09 11.96 -7.29
C ILE A 11 -4.03 10.98 -7.99
N ASN A 12 -5.31 11.02 -7.64
CA ASN A 12 -6.37 10.26 -8.27
C ASN A 12 -6.53 10.58 -9.76
N LYS A 13 -6.29 11.84 -10.18
CA LYS A 13 -6.35 12.23 -11.59
C LYS A 13 -5.23 11.59 -12.41
N LEU A 14 -4.02 11.51 -11.83
CA LEU A 14 -2.89 10.82 -12.47
C LEU A 14 -3.13 9.31 -12.49
N SER A 15 -3.63 8.76 -11.37
CA SER A 15 -3.99 7.34 -11.23
C SER A 15 -4.96 6.88 -12.32
N GLU A 16 -5.98 7.68 -12.61
CA GLU A 16 -6.99 7.38 -13.65
C GLU A 16 -6.36 7.26 -15.04
N VAL A 17 -5.53 8.23 -15.42
CA VAL A 17 -4.90 8.25 -16.76
C VAL A 17 -3.84 7.15 -16.90
N LEU A 18 -3.12 6.84 -15.83
CA LEU A 18 -2.14 5.74 -15.82
C LEU A 18 -2.81 4.36 -15.74
N GLY A 19 -4.02 4.26 -15.20
CA GLY A 19 -4.66 2.98 -14.86
C GLY A 19 -3.99 2.28 -13.67
N ILE A 20 -3.24 3.01 -12.84
CA ILE A 20 -2.53 2.54 -11.65
C ILE A 20 -3.26 3.08 -10.42
N ALA A 21 -3.47 2.27 -9.38
CA ALA A 21 -4.05 2.75 -8.13
C ALA A 21 -2.94 3.34 -7.24
N LEU A 22 -2.56 4.59 -7.50
CA LEU A 22 -1.49 5.24 -6.75
C LEU A 22 -1.95 5.62 -5.34
N GLU A 23 -1.13 5.29 -4.35
CA GLU A 23 -1.17 5.86 -3.00
C GLU A 23 0.16 6.52 -2.72
N VAL A 24 0.14 7.80 -2.31
CA VAL A 24 1.36 8.55 -2.01
C VAL A 24 1.94 8.05 -0.70
N GLU A 25 3.20 7.63 -0.70
CA GLU A 25 3.94 7.22 0.50
C GLU A 25 4.75 8.37 1.10
N GLY A 26 5.19 9.30 0.26
CA GLY A 26 5.95 10.45 0.71
C GLY A 26 6.16 11.49 -0.38
N ARG A 27 6.25 12.74 0.07
CA ARG A 27 6.62 13.90 -0.75
C ARG A 27 8.04 14.34 -0.42
N GLU A 28 8.78 14.75 -1.45
CA GLU A 28 10.13 15.29 -1.31
C GLU A 28 11.07 14.31 -0.59
N VAL A 29 10.97 13.02 -0.94
CA VAL A 29 11.68 11.93 -0.27
C VAL A 29 13.17 11.98 -0.62
N ILE A 30 14.03 11.87 0.39
CA ILE A 30 15.48 12.01 0.23
C ILE A 30 16.16 10.64 0.30
N SER A 31 17.07 10.37 -0.64
CA SER A 31 17.98 9.23 -0.61
C SER A 31 19.39 9.70 -0.97
N GLY A 32 20.27 9.77 0.03
CA GLY A 32 21.60 10.36 -0.13
C GLY A 32 21.52 11.83 -0.53
N ALA A 33 22.05 12.16 -1.72
CA ALA A 33 22.02 13.51 -2.30
C ALA A 33 20.82 13.76 -3.23
N LEU A 34 19.98 12.75 -3.45
CA LEU A 34 18.85 12.79 -4.38
C LEU A 34 17.55 13.08 -3.61
N ARG A 35 16.66 13.86 -4.23
CA ARG A 35 15.37 14.23 -3.66
C ARG A 35 14.30 14.01 -4.71
N ALA A 36 13.51 12.96 -4.51
CA ALA A 36 12.38 12.66 -5.39
C ALA A 36 11.18 13.53 -5.04
N ASP A 37 10.42 13.96 -6.04
CA ASP A 37 9.23 14.79 -5.86
C ASP A 37 8.13 14.05 -5.09
N LEU A 38 7.74 12.88 -5.60
CA LEU A 38 6.77 12.00 -4.95
C LEU A 38 7.20 10.55 -5.10
N ILE A 39 7.08 9.80 -4.00
CA ILE A 39 7.08 8.35 -4.01
C ILE A 39 5.66 7.91 -3.71
N ALA A 40 5.13 7.06 -4.59
CA ALA A 40 3.85 6.41 -4.44
C ALA A 40 4.01 4.90 -4.53
N ARG A 41 2.96 4.18 -4.21
CA ARG A 41 2.85 2.74 -4.40
C ARG A 41 1.67 2.45 -5.30
N ASP A 42 1.85 1.53 -6.24
CA ASP A 42 0.73 0.86 -6.88
C ASP A 42 0.13 -0.12 -5.87
N ASN A 43 -1.01 0.27 -5.31
CA ASN A 43 -1.72 -0.53 -4.36
C ASN A 43 -2.23 -1.87 -4.90
N GLN A 44 -2.22 -2.08 -6.23
CA GLN A 44 -2.68 -3.32 -6.85
C GLN A 44 -1.54 -4.31 -7.07
N ALA A 45 -0.38 -3.84 -7.55
CA ALA A 45 0.76 -4.70 -7.86
C ALA A 45 1.87 -4.69 -6.79
N ASP A 46 1.71 -3.93 -5.70
CA ASP A 46 2.73 -3.67 -4.68
C ASP A 46 4.08 -3.20 -5.28
N LYS A 47 3.98 -2.37 -6.32
CA LYS A 47 5.13 -1.77 -7.01
C LYS A 47 5.39 -0.36 -6.50
N LEU A 48 6.65 -0.02 -6.27
CA LEU A 48 7.04 1.34 -5.94
C LEU A 48 7.02 2.21 -7.21
N VAL A 49 6.42 3.39 -7.10
CA VAL A 49 6.23 4.35 -8.18
C VAL A 49 6.97 5.63 -7.82
N LEU A 50 8.00 5.93 -8.60
CA LEU A 50 8.65 7.24 -8.61
C LEU A 50 7.85 8.17 -9.51
N ILE A 51 7.49 9.35 -9.01
CA ILE A 51 6.81 10.38 -9.78
C ILE A 51 7.66 11.65 -9.72
N GLU A 52 8.19 12.04 -10.87
CA GLU A 52 9.06 13.21 -11.03
C GLU A 52 8.40 14.25 -11.94
N SER A 53 8.40 15.51 -11.51
CA SER A 53 7.81 16.60 -12.27
C SER A 53 8.85 17.62 -12.70
N GLN A 54 8.70 18.12 -13.92
CA GLN A 54 9.54 19.15 -14.50
C GLN A 54 8.68 20.33 -14.95
N LEU A 55 9.16 21.55 -14.70
CA LEU A 55 8.44 22.79 -15.05
C LEU A 55 8.57 23.18 -16.52
N TYR A 56 9.63 22.71 -17.19
CA TYR A 56 9.93 22.99 -18.59
C TYR A 56 9.79 21.73 -19.44
N SER A 57 9.88 21.90 -20.76
CA SER A 57 9.91 20.77 -21.69
C SER A 57 10.90 19.69 -21.25
N ALA A 58 10.50 18.45 -21.44
CA ALA A 58 11.32 17.28 -21.16
C ALA A 58 12.70 17.40 -21.83
N ASP A 59 13.71 16.87 -21.15
CA ASP A 59 15.07 16.81 -21.67
C ASP A 59 15.80 15.55 -21.17
N LEU A 60 16.77 15.08 -21.96
CA LEU A 60 17.52 13.86 -21.64
C LEU A 60 18.39 13.98 -20.37
N GLN A 61 18.71 15.19 -19.93
CA GLN A 61 19.45 15.39 -18.68
C GLN A 61 18.55 15.05 -17.47
N HIS A 62 17.31 15.51 -17.46
CA HIS A 62 16.31 15.13 -16.45
C HIS A 62 15.95 13.66 -16.54
N LEU A 63 15.83 13.07 -17.74
CA LEU A 63 15.62 11.63 -17.86
C LEU A 63 16.74 10.84 -17.15
N GLY A 64 18.01 11.26 -17.28
CA GLY A 64 19.11 10.68 -16.54
C GLY A 64 18.95 10.77 -15.01
N GLN A 65 18.39 11.88 -14.51
CA GLN A 65 18.06 12.04 -13.08
C GLN A 65 16.94 11.09 -12.66
N VAL A 66 15.84 11.01 -13.43
CA VAL A 66 14.73 10.07 -13.19
C VAL A 66 15.24 8.63 -13.07
N LEU A 67 16.16 8.21 -13.95
CA LEU A 67 16.78 6.88 -13.88
C LEU A 67 17.64 6.69 -12.62
N ALA A 68 18.43 7.69 -12.24
CA ALA A 68 19.20 7.64 -11.01
C ALA A 68 18.29 7.54 -9.77
N TYR A 69 17.15 8.24 -9.79
CA TYR A 69 16.19 8.24 -8.69
C TYR A 69 15.48 6.88 -8.63
N LEU A 70 15.06 6.33 -9.77
CA LEU A 70 14.45 5.01 -9.85
C LEU A 70 15.34 3.96 -9.18
N ALA A 71 16.65 4.00 -9.46
CA ALA A 71 17.63 3.12 -8.84
C ALA A 71 17.80 3.40 -7.33
N ALA A 72 17.91 4.66 -6.92
CA ALA A 72 18.15 5.05 -5.53
C ALA A 72 16.98 4.73 -4.58
N PHE A 73 15.74 4.89 -5.07
CA PHE A 73 14.52 4.57 -4.33
C PHE A 73 14.03 3.14 -4.54
N ARG A 74 14.74 2.35 -5.38
CA ARG A 74 14.38 0.97 -5.76
C ARG A 74 12.95 0.87 -6.28
N ALA A 75 12.50 1.90 -6.99
CA ALA A 75 11.18 1.92 -7.59
C ALA A 75 11.13 1.05 -8.85
N ASP A 76 9.95 0.54 -9.15
CA ASP A 76 9.69 -0.30 -10.32
C ASP A 76 9.06 0.51 -11.45
N ILE A 77 8.32 1.57 -11.11
CA ILE A 77 7.64 2.41 -12.08
C ILE A 77 8.20 3.83 -12.00
N ALA A 78 8.55 4.41 -13.14
CA ALA A 78 8.90 5.82 -13.28
C ALA A 78 7.78 6.56 -14.02
N VAL A 79 7.25 7.62 -13.43
CA VAL A 79 6.29 8.53 -14.05
C VAL A 79 6.95 9.90 -14.18
N TRP A 80 7.25 10.30 -15.41
CA TRP A 80 7.85 11.60 -15.69
C TRP A 80 6.80 12.57 -16.23
N LEU A 81 6.59 13.66 -15.50
CA LEU A 81 5.61 14.70 -15.79
C LEU A 81 6.31 15.93 -16.35
N ALA A 82 5.91 16.39 -17.54
CA ALA A 82 6.44 17.62 -18.14
C ALA A 82 5.36 18.34 -18.99
N PRO A 83 5.51 19.64 -19.28
CA PRO A 83 4.55 20.36 -20.14
C PRO A 83 4.55 19.89 -21.60
N SER A 84 5.64 19.28 -22.06
CA SER A 84 5.78 18.76 -23.43
C SER A 84 6.95 17.77 -23.53
N PHE A 85 6.82 16.80 -24.42
CA PHE A 85 7.87 15.85 -24.80
C PHE A 85 8.17 15.97 -26.29
N ALA A 86 9.44 16.01 -26.68
CA ALA A 86 9.83 15.90 -28.08
C ALA A 86 9.88 14.43 -28.51
N GLU A 87 9.89 14.20 -29.83
CA GLU A 87 9.90 12.84 -30.39
C GLU A 87 11.08 12.00 -29.87
N HIS A 88 12.25 12.59 -29.71
CA HIS A 88 13.43 11.89 -29.20
C HIS A 88 13.32 11.51 -27.71
N ASP A 89 12.62 12.32 -26.89
CA ASP A 89 12.34 11.97 -25.49
C ASP A 89 11.40 10.76 -25.43
N CYS A 90 10.34 10.79 -26.25
CA CYS A 90 9.40 9.68 -26.37
C CYS A 90 10.09 8.40 -26.86
N LEU A 91 10.97 8.51 -27.86
CA LEU A 91 11.77 7.38 -28.36
C LEU A 91 12.67 6.79 -27.27
N ALA A 92 13.30 7.62 -26.43
CA ALA A 92 14.13 7.13 -25.33
C ALA A 92 13.29 6.34 -24.31
N ILE A 93 12.12 6.85 -23.94
CA ILE A 93 11.20 6.22 -22.99
C ILE A 93 10.65 4.91 -23.56
N ARG A 94 10.27 4.90 -24.83
CA ARG A 94 9.85 3.69 -25.53
C ARG A 94 10.96 2.63 -25.57
N TRP A 95 12.17 3.05 -25.91
CA TRP A 95 13.33 2.16 -25.92
C TRP A 95 13.56 1.54 -24.55
N LEU A 96 13.44 2.31 -23.46
CA LEU A 96 13.52 1.77 -22.09
C LEU A 96 12.46 0.70 -21.87
N ASN A 97 11.19 1.00 -22.15
CA ASN A 97 10.09 0.04 -22.00
C ASN A 97 10.28 -1.26 -22.82
N GLU A 98 10.96 -1.21 -23.96
CA GLU A 98 11.20 -2.37 -24.83
C GLU A 98 12.46 -3.17 -24.46
N ASN A 99 13.43 -2.54 -23.78
CA ASN A 99 14.78 -3.10 -23.61
C ASN A 99 15.21 -3.27 -22.15
N THR A 100 14.36 -2.95 -21.17
CA THR A 100 14.62 -3.22 -19.74
C THR A 100 13.84 -4.43 -19.23
N ASP A 101 14.19 -4.90 -18.03
CA ASP A 101 13.46 -5.97 -17.35
C ASP A 101 11.96 -5.64 -17.26
N PRO A 102 11.04 -6.60 -17.57
CA PRO A 102 9.60 -6.36 -17.56
C PRO A 102 9.01 -5.89 -16.23
N ARG A 103 9.75 -6.01 -15.12
CA ARG A 103 9.30 -5.42 -13.85
C ARG A 103 9.23 -3.90 -13.94
N PHE A 104 10.11 -3.28 -14.73
CA PHE A 104 10.21 -1.84 -14.86
C PHE A 104 9.17 -1.29 -15.84
N SER A 105 8.67 -0.09 -15.56
CA SER A 105 7.71 0.59 -16.43
C SER A 105 7.95 2.09 -16.43
N PHE A 106 8.04 2.68 -17.61
CA PHE A 106 8.34 4.09 -17.79
C PHE A 106 7.17 4.79 -18.47
N PHE A 107 6.69 5.87 -17.85
CA PHE A 107 5.59 6.67 -18.34
C PHE A 107 6.07 8.10 -18.61
N ALA A 108 5.74 8.60 -19.79
CA ALA A 108 5.82 10.01 -20.14
C ALA A 108 4.42 10.60 -20.08
N VAL A 109 4.22 11.60 -19.22
CA VAL A 109 2.91 12.20 -19.01
C VAL A 109 2.99 13.70 -19.23
N GLN A 110 2.33 14.16 -20.27
CA GLN A 110 2.21 15.57 -20.56
C GLN A 110 1.19 16.22 -19.61
N VAL A 111 1.60 17.32 -18.96
CA VAL A 111 0.74 18.10 -18.07
C VAL A 111 0.31 19.39 -18.78
N LYS A 112 -1.00 19.58 -18.96
CA LYS A 112 -1.57 20.79 -19.57
C LYS A 112 -2.45 21.53 -18.58
N ALA A 113 -2.29 22.85 -18.49
CA ALA A 113 -3.24 23.71 -17.80
C ALA A 113 -4.41 24.03 -18.74
N VAL A 114 -5.60 23.53 -18.44
CA VAL A 114 -6.83 23.77 -19.22
C VAL A 114 -7.81 24.62 -18.44
N ARG A 115 -8.52 25.49 -19.15
CA ARG A 115 -9.62 26.29 -18.59
C ARG A 115 -10.85 26.11 -19.48
N ILE A 116 -11.97 25.71 -18.89
CA ILE A 116 -13.22 25.53 -19.62
C ILE A 116 -14.11 26.74 -19.33
N ALA A 117 -14.25 27.62 -20.32
CA ALA A 117 -14.97 28.89 -20.20
C ALA A 117 -14.48 29.70 -18.97
N ASP A 118 -15.37 30.01 -18.03
CA ASP A 118 -15.06 30.79 -16.83
C ASP A 118 -14.56 29.96 -15.64
N SER A 119 -14.33 28.65 -15.80
CA SER A 119 -13.88 27.76 -14.72
C SER A 119 -12.52 28.16 -14.14
N LEU A 120 -12.20 27.59 -12.98
CA LEU A 120 -10.83 27.53 -12.49
C LEU A 120 -9.96 26.71 -13.46
N ILE A 121 -8.67 27.05 -13.52
CA ILE A 121 -7.67 26.29 -14.29
C ILE A 121 -7.55 24.90 -13.66
N ALA A 122 -7.69 23.86 -14.48
CA ALA A 122 -7.48 22.47 -14.10
C ALA A 122 -6.23 21.92 -14.80
N ALA A 123 -5.47 21.05 -14.13
CA ALA A 123 -4.44 20.28 -14.82
C ALA A 123 -5.06 19.05 -15.49
N LEU A 124 -4.69 18.84 -16.75
CA LEU A 124 -5.02 17.68 -17.56
C LEU A 124 -3.73 16.87 -17.76
N PHE A 125 -3.83 15.57 -17.54
CA PHE A 125 -2.75 14.62 -17.78
C PHE A 125 -3.02 13.86 -19.08
N GLU A 126 -2.02 13.78 -19.95
CA GLU A 126 -2.06 12.99 -21.17
C GLU A 126 -0.84 12.08 -21.21
N VAL A 127 -1.05 10.76 -21.23
CA VAL A 127 0.05 9.80 -21.36
C VAL A 127 0.51 9.80 -22.81
N VAL A 128 1.74 10.24 -23.05
CA VAL A 128 2.34 10.30 -24.38
C VAL A 128 3.18 9.07 -24.69
N GLU A 129 3.79 8.44 -23.68
CA GLU A 129 4.46 7.13 -23.80
C GLU A 129 4.22 6.29 -22.54
N ARG A 130 4.13 4.97 -22.74
CA ARG A 130 3.86 3.96 -21.71
C ARG A 130 4.36 2.58 -22.17
N PRO A 131 4.44 1.56 -21.30
CA PRO A 131 4.81 0.21 -21.71
C PRO A 131 3.87 -0.37 -22.78
N ASN A 132 4.43 -1.15 -23.71
CA ASN A 132 3.64 -1.91 -24.67
C ASN A 132 2.75 -2.94 -23.93
N GLU A 133 1.54 -3.20 -24.46
CA GLU A 133 0.57 -4.13 -23.86
C GLU A 133 0.03 -3.75 -22.47
N TRP A 134 0.33 -2.52 -21.99
CA TRP A 134 -0.14 -1.99 -20.71
C TRP A 134 -1.66 -2.09 -20.55
N GLU A 135 -2.44 -1.81 -21.59
CA GLU A 135 -3.91 -1.92 -21.53
C GLU A 135 -4.40 -3.36 -21.31
N LYS A 136 -3.68 -4.35 -21.84
CA LYS A 136 -4.03 -5.76 -21.62
C LYS A 136 -3.62 -6.20 -20.21
N GLN A 137 -2.50 -5.71 -19.70
CA GLN A 137 -2.09 -5.93 -18.31
C GLN A 137 -3.06 -5.27 -17.32
N VAL A 138 -3.44 -4.00 -17.54
CA VAL A 138 -4.45 -3.30 -16.75
C VAL A 138 -5.82 -3.98 -16.84
N ARG A 139 -6.21 -4.51 -18.01
CA ARG A 139 -7.46 -5.26 -18.17
C ARG A 139 -7.44 -6.61 -17.44
N ALA A 140 -6.37 -7.38 -17.57
CA ALA A 140 -6.19 -8.63 -16.83
C ALA A 140 -6.16 -8.40 -15.31
N LEU A 141 -5.52 -7.32 -14.85
CA LEU A 141 -5.58 -6.86 -13.46
C LEU A 141 -7.00 -6.39 -13.08
N SER A 142 -7.76 -5.83 -14.03
CA SER A 142 -9.13 -5.32 -13.83
C SER A 142 -10.23 -6.39 -13.76
N GLU A 143 -10.01 -7.58 -14.30
CA GLU A 143 -10.97 -8.69 -14.18
C GLU A 143 -10.88 -9.33 -12.78
N THR A 144 -9.67 -9.44 -12.23
CA THR A 144 -9.42 -9.75 -10.79
C THR A 144 -9.84 -8.60 -9.85
N ARG A 145 -10.05 -7.39 -10.38
CA ARG A 145 -10.33 -6.13 -9.63
C ARG A 145 -11.80 -5.96 -9.21
N GLY A 146 -12.75 -6.58 -9.89
CA GLY A 146 -14.15 -6.58 -9.44
C GLY A 146 -14.31 -7.22 -8.06
N GLU A 147 -13.57 -8.30 -7.82
CA GLU A 147 -13.55 -9.03 -6.55
C GLU A 147 -12.76 -8.27 -5.47
N LEU A 148 -11.62 -7.66 -5.82
CA LEU A 148 -10.76 -6.92 -4.87
C LEU A 148 -11.35 -5.59 -4.38
N ILE A 149 -12.10 -4.86 -5.22
CA ILE A 149 -12.81 -3.64 -4.80
C ILE A 149 -13.95 -3.99 -3.83
N GLY A 150 -14.68 -5.08 -4.11
CA GLY A 150 -15.65 -5.65 -3.17
C GLY A 150 -15.01 -6.00 -1.83
N LEU A 151 -13.87 -6.70 -1.85
CA LEU A 151 -13.13 -7.09 -0.65
C LEU A 151 -12.59 -5.91 0.16
N ARG A 152 -12.08 -4.86 -0.49
CA ARG A 152 -11.58 -3.66 0.21
C ARG A 152 -12.70 -2.89 0.91
N LYS A 153 -13.88 -2.81 0.28
CA LYS A 153 -15.07 -2.25 0.90
C LYS A 153 -15.51 -3.11 2.09
N THR A 154 -15.62 -4.43 1.90
CA THR A 154 -15.94 -5.42 2.95
C THR A 154 -14.99 -5.32 4.14
N ARG A 155 -13.68 -5.20 3.91
CA ARG A 155 -12.67 -5.10 4.97
C ARG A 155 -12.80 -3.81 5.79
N ASN A 156 -12.97 -2.67 5.14
CA ASN A 156 -13.19 -1.40 5.83
C ASN A 156 -14.47 -1.40 6.66
N GLU A 157 -15.56 -1.95 6.11
CA GLU A 157 -16.84 -2.04 6.81
C GLU A 157 -16.76 -2.99 8.01
N PHE A 158 -16.10 -4.14 7.85
CA PHE A 158 -15.86 -5.09 8.94
C PHE A 158 -15.05 -4.47 10.09
N TRP A 159 -13.92 -3.83 9.79
CA TRP A 159 -13.09 -3.22 10.85
C TRP A 159 -13.78 -2.03 11.52
N SER A 160 -14.59 -1.28 10.78
CA SER A 160 -15.44 -0.22 11.35
C SER A 160 -16.49 -0.81 12.31
N LEU A 161 -17.09 -1.95 11.95
CA LEU A 161 -18.02 -2.67 12.82
C LEU A 161 -17.32 -3.19 14.08
N PHE A 162 -16.15 -3.82 13.93
CA PHE A 162 -15.37 -4.33 15.06
C PHE A 162 -15.01 -3.21 16.04
N ALA A 163 -14.49 -2.09 15.52
CA ALA A 163 -14.13 -0.94 16.33
C ALA A 163 -15.33 -0.30 17.06
N ALA A 164 -16.49 -0.23 16.40
CA ALA A 164 -17.71 0.28 17.02
C ALA A 164 -18.23 -0.64 18.14
N LYS A 165 -18.05 -1.96 17.99
CA LYS A 165 -18.49 -2.96 18.98
C LYS A 165 -17.52 -3.12 20.15
N TYR A 166 -16.21 -3.00 19.89
CA TYR A 166 -15.12 -3.24 20.85
C TYR A 166 -14.10 -2.09 20.85
N PRO A 167 -14.47 -0.90 21.39
CA PRO A 167 -13.61 0.28 21.35
C PRO A 167 -12.30 0.11 22.15
N ASP A 168 -12.31 -0.68 23.22
CA ASP A 168 -11.14 -0.89 24.10
C ASP A 168 -10.06 -1.78 23.46
N ASP A 169 -10.46 -2.67 22.54
CA ASP A 169 -9.52 -3.49 21.75
C ASP A 169 -9.08 -2.81 20.47
N ALA A 170 -9.84 -1.81 20.05
CA ALA A 170 -9.59 -1.02 18.88
C ALA A 170 -8.68 0.18 19.24
N SER A 171 -7.41 -0.08 19.52
CA SER A 171 -6.39 0.96 19.29
C SER A 171 -6.22 1.12 17.78
N ILE A 172 -7.19 1.77 17.14
CA ILE A 172 -7.24 2.00 15.69
C ILE A 172 -6.08 2.91 15.34
N ASN A 173 -4.96 2.33 14.94
CA ASN A 173 -4.02 3.02 14.07
C ASN A 173 -4.31 2.50 12.66
N PRO A 174 -5.09 3.22 11.82
CA PRO A 174 -5.30 2.82 10.45
C PRO A 174 -4.00 3.10 9.68
N GLY A 175 -3.00 2.24 9.88
CA GLY A 175 -1.74 2.26 9.17
C GLY A 175 -1.79 1.29 7.99
N HIS A 176 -1.95 1.83 6.79
CA HIS A 176 -1.54 1.34 5.47
C HIS A 176 -1.96 -0.05 4.95
N ILE A 177 -2.81 -0.85 5.61
CA ILE A 177 -3.19 -2.16 5.04
C ILE A 177 -4.55 -2.67 5.52
N ASN A 178 -5.55 -2.70 4.63
CA ASN A 178 -6.92 -3.17 4.90
C ASN A 178 -7.05 -4.70 5.14
N HIS A 179 -6.02 -5.43 5.58
CA HIS A 179 -6.13 -6.88 5.82
C HIS A 179 -5.94 -7.29 7.30
N SER A 180 -5.34 -6.42 8.12
CA SER A 180 -5.07 -6.73 9.52
C SER A 180 -5.05 -5.48 10.40
N VAL A 181 -5.40 -5.67 11.68
CA VAL A 181 -5.28 -4.66 12.74
C VAL A 181 -4.28 -5.17 13.76
N VAL A 182 -3.29 -4.36 14.10
CA VAL A 182 -2.25 -4.72 15.07
C VAL A 182 -2.58 -4.15 16.44
N VAL A 183 -2.64 -5.02 17.43
CA VAL A 183 -2.85 -4.70 18.85
C VAL A 183 -1.57 -5.01 19.62
N PRO A 184 -0.89 -4.00 20.19
CA PRO A 184 0.27 -4.25 21.04
C PRO A 184 -0.16 -4.88 22.37
N ILE A 185 0.51 -5.96 22.78
CA ILE A 185 0.28 -6.66 24.05
C ILE A 185 1.65 -6.91 24.70
N ALA A 186 1.91 -6.23 25.81
CA ALA A 186 3.21 -6.26 26.49
C ALA A 186 4.38 -6.00 25.52
N ASN A 187 5.26 -6.98 25.31
CA ASN A 187 6.40 -6.89 24.39
C ASN A 187 6.16 -7.46 22.99
N LEU A 188 4.92 -7.87 22.69
CA LEU A 188 4.52 -8.51 21.44
C LEU A 188 3.47 -7.67 20.69
N ASN A 189 3.25 -8.04 19.43
CA ASN A 189 2.20 -7.50 18.58
C ASN A 189 1.25 -8.63 18.17
N ALA A 190 -0.04 -8.50 18.51
CA ALA A 190 -1.09 -9.37 18.00
C ALA A 190 -1.72 -8.76 16.74
N SER A 191 -1.56 -9.44 15.61
CA SER A 191 -2.16 -9.08 14.32
C SER A 191 -3.48 -9.81 14.14
N LEU A 192 -4.60 -9.10 14.29
CA LEU A 192 -5.94 -9.57 13.95
C LEU A 192 -6.09 -9.49 12.43
N THR A 193 -6.47 -10.56 11.75
CA THR A 193 -6.47 -10.67 10.29
C THR A 193 -7.85 -11.06 9.77
N LEU A 194 -8.26 -10.44 8.66
CA LEU A 194 -9.48 -10.77 7.92
C LEU A 194 -9.14 -11.38 6.54
N GLY A 195 -9.39 -12.69 6.41
CA GLY A 195 -9.30 -13.44 5.16
C GLY A 195 -10.60 -13.46 4.37
N GLN A 196 -10.59 -14.12 3.21
CA GLN A 196 -11.83 -14.39 2.46
C GLN A 196 -12.64 -15.53 3.09
N ASP A 197 -11.95 -16.44 3.77
CA ASP A 197 -12.41 -17.70 4.32
C ASP A 197 -12.40 -17.72 5.85
N GLY A 198 -12.22 -16.56 6.50
CA GLY A 198 -12.26 -16.50 7.95
C GLY A 198 -11.57 -15.30 8.59
N VAL A 199 -11.35 -15.43 9.89
CA VAL A 199 -10.62 -14.47 10.73
C VAL A 199 -9.55 -15.19 11.53
N GLY A 200 -8.48 -14.47 11.88
CA GLY A 200 -7.39 -15.04 12.67
C GLY A 200 -6.62 -14.02 13.48
N ILE A 201 -5.74 -14.54 14.33
CA ILE A 201 -4.85 -13.74 15.18
C ILE A 201 -3.45 -14.35 15.15
N PHE A 202 -2.45 -13.51 14.91
CA PHE A 202 -1.05 -13.92 14.76
C PHE A 202 -0.17 -13.10 15.69
N LEU A 203 0.76 -13.76 16.39
CA LEU A 203 1.72 -13.09 17.25
C LEU A 203 3.02 -12.81 16.50
N ASN A 204 3.51 -11.59 16.66
CA ASN A 204 4.78 -11.15 16.13
C ASN A 204 5.61 -10.51 17.25
N GLY A 205 6.93 -10.69 17.20
CA GLY A 205 7.87 -9.93 18.02
C GLY A 205 7.84 -8.42 17.69
N ARG A 206 8.73 -7.66 18.33
CA ARG A 206 8.90 -6.24 18.00
C ARG A 206 9.43 -6.07 16.58
N ARG A 207 8.99 -5.00 15.91
CA ARG A 207 9.42 -4.68 14.55
C ARG A 207 10.94 -4.53 14.50
N GLY A 208 11.61 -5.37 13.71
CA GLY A 208 13.07 -5.40 13.56
C GLY A 208 13.81 -6.46 14.39
N ASP A 209 13.11 -7.20 15.26
CA ASP A 209 13.70 -8.21 16.13
C ASP A 209 13.42 -9.65 15.64
N LEU A 210 14.03 -10.05 14.52
CA LEU A 210 13.72 -11.33 13.84
C LEU A 210 14.22 -12.58 14.58
N GLN A 211 15.16 -12.46 15.52
CA GLN A 211 15.73 -13.59 16.29
C GLN A 211 16.02 -13.29 17.76
N GLY A 212 15.63 -12.11 18.27
CA GLY A 212 15.83 -11.77 19.67
C GLY A 212 14.68 -12.23 20.57
N GLU A 213 14.68 -11.69 21.79
CA GLU A 213 13.85 -12.15 22.90
C GLU A 213 12.36 -12.05 22.59
N SER A 214 11.93 -11.01 21.86
CA SER A 214 10.51 -10.82 21.55
C SER A 214 9.98 -11.82 20.51
N SER A 215 10.84 -12.26 19.58
CA SER A 215 10.48 -13.30 18.59
C SER A 215 10.29 -14.66 19.27
N ARG A 216 11.24 -15.04 20.14
CA ARG A 216 11.16 -16.30 20.91
C ARG A 216 9.94 -16.32 21.84
N LEU A 217 9.67 -15.20 22.51
CA LEU A 217 8.49 -15.07 23.35
C LEU A 217 7.19 -15.23 22.54
N ALA A 218 7.14 -14.76 21.30
CA ALA A 218 5.98 -14.95 20.42
C ALA A 218 5.79 -16.43 20.05
N ASP A 219 6.87 -17.15 19.75
CA ASP A 219 6.84 -18.59 19.47
C ASP A 219 6.38 -19.39 20.70
N ASP A 220 6.94 -19.09 21.87
CA ASP A 220 6.57 -19.76 23.13
C ASP A 220 5.09 -19.52 23.50
N CYS A 221 4.60 -18.28 23.35
CA CYS A 221 3.19 -17.96 23.55
C CYS A 221 2.29 -18.68 22.55
N SER A 222 2.69 -18.73 21.27
CA SER A 222 1.94 -19.42 20.22
C SER A 222 1.82 -20.91 20.50
N LEU A 223 2.91 -21.55 20.94
CA LEU A 223 2.91 -22.96 21.32
C LEU A 223 2.00 -23.22 22.54
N ALA A 224 2.02 -22.34 23.54
CA ALA A 224 1.15 -22.46 24.71
C ALA A 224 -0.35 -22.34 24.34
N LEU A 225 -0.68 -21.44 23.42
CA LEU A 225 -2.04 -21.29 22.89
C LEU A 225 -2.51 -22.54 22.15
N GLU A 226 -1.65 -23.12 21.31
CA GLU A 226 -1.94 -24.38 20.60
C GLU A 226 -2.17 -25.54 21.58
N GLN A 227 -1.39 -25.64 22.66
CA GLN A 227 -1.56 -26.66 23.70
C GLN A 227 -2.88 -26.52 24.48
N GLN A 228 -3.42 -25.30 24.58
CA GLN A 228 -4.74 -25.04 25.16
C GLN A 228 -5.89 -25.26 24.15
N GLY A 229 -5.58 -25.68 22.93
CA GLY A 229 -6.56 -25.87 21.85
C GLY A 229 -7.07 -24.57 21.23
N ILE A 230 -6.39 -23.44 21.47
CA ILE A 230 -6.77 -22.14 20.91
C ILE A 230 -6.15 -22.04 19.51
N THR A 231 -7.01 -22.05 18.49
CA THR A 231 -6.58 -21.97 17.09
C THR A 231 -6.31 -20.54 16.65
N LYS A 232 -5.28 -20.36 15.83
CA LYS A 232 -4.93 -19.08 15.20
C LYS A 232 -5.92 -18.58 14.15
N TRP A 233 -6.72 -19.49 13.58
CA TRP A 233 -7.65 -19.21 12.50
C TRP A 233 -9.01 -19.85 12.78
N GLU A 234 -10.07 -19.17 12.39
CA GLU A 234 -11.44 -19.63 12.44
C GLU A 234 -12.09 -19.41 11.08
N SER A 235 -12.69 -20.45 10.51
CA SER A 235 -13.27 -20.40 9.17
C SER A 235 -14.65 -19.75 9.16
N PHE A 236 -14.83 -18.75 8.31
CA PHE A 236 -16.11 -18.07 8.08
C PHE A 236 -16.23 -17.69 6.60
N ASP A 237 -17.45 -17.56 6.09
CA ASP A 237 -17.66 -16.89 4.81
C ASP A 237 -17.63 -15.38 5.02
N ALA A 238 -16.49 -14.74 4.71
CA ALA A 238 -16.29 -13.31 4.92
C ALA A 238 -17.01 -12.44 3.89
N TYR A 239 -17.46 -13.00 2.76
CA TYR A 239 -18.27 -12.29 1.76
C TYR A 239 -19.72 -12.10 2.23
N ASN A 240 -20.17 -12.92 3.17
CA ASN A 240 -21.49 -12.80 3.76
C ASN A 240 -21.46 -11.88 4.99
N SER A 241 -21.92 -10.64 4.83
CA SER A 241 -21.93 -9.63 5.91
C SER A 241 -22.80 -9.98 7.12
N VAL A 242 -23.69 -10.97 6.99
CA VAL A 242 -24.46 -11.52 8.11
C VAL A 242 -23.54 -12.17 9.17
N ASN A 243 -22.39 -12.70 8.75
CA ASN A 243 -21.44 -13.37 9.65
C ASN A 243 -20.52 -12.39 10.40
N TRP A 244 -20.44 -11.13 9.96
CA TRP A 244 -19.47 -10.18 10.50
C TRP A 244 -19.59 -9.91 12.00
N PRO A 245 -20.79 -9.79 12.61
CA PRO A 245 -20.90 -9.65 14.05
C PRO A 245 -20.33 -10.85 14.83
N GLU A 246 -20.52 -12.07 14.33
CA GLU A 246 -20.01 -13.29 14.96
C GLU A 246 -18.49 -13.43 14.77
N MET A 247 -17.98 -13.09 13.58
CA MET A 247 -16.55 -13.01 13.30
C MET A 247 -15.84 -12.00 14.21
N ALA A 248 -16.47 -10.84 14.46
CA ALA A 248 -15.97 -9.84 15.40
C ALA A 248 -15.93 -10.39 16.83
N ASP A 249 -16.97 -11.10 17.27
CA ASP A 249 -17.04 -11.72 18.61
C ASP A 249 -15.96 -12.78 18.77
N CYS A 250 -15.71 -13.55 17.71
CA CYS A 250 -14.65 -14.55 17.68
C CYS A 250 -13.26 -13.91 17.81
N LEU A 251 -12.97 -12.85 17.04
CA LEU A 251 -11.71 -12.11 17.14
C LEU A 251 -11.50 -11.50 18.52
N HIS A 252 -12.54 -10.86 19.08
CA HIS A 252 -12.49 -10.27 20.42
C HIS A 252 -12.19 -11.34 21.48
N LYS A 253 -12.93 -12.46 21.46
CA LYS A 253 -12.69 -13.57 22.39
C LYS A 253 -11.26 -14.12 22.29
N LYS A 254 -10.78 -14.37 21.06
CA LYS A 254 -9.41 -14.87 20.85
C LYS A 254 -8.37 -13.85 21.32
N LEU A 255 -8.56 -12.56 21.05
CA LEU A 255 -7.66 -11.52 21.51
C LEU A 255 -7.50 -11.52 23.03
N HIS A 256 -8.60 -11.66 23.78
CA HIS A 256 -8.54 -11.77 25.25
C HIS A 256 -7.82 -13.03 25.72
N GLN A 257 -8.06 -14.18 25.09
CA GLN A 257 -7.32 -15.41 25.40
C GLN A 257 -5.81 -15.26 25.13
N TYR A 258 -5.45 -14.57 24.04
CA TYR A 258 -4.05 -14.26 23.73
C TYR A 258 -3.44 -13.31 24.76
N ARG A 259 -4.16 -12.26 25.20
CA ARG A 259 -3.71 -11.35 26.26
C ARG A 259 -3.39 -12.11 27.55
N GLU A 260 -4.31 -12.97 28.01
CA GLU A 260 -4.12 -13.76 29.23
C GLU A 260 -2.85 -14.64 29.17
N VAL A 261 -2.63 -15.33 28.04
CA VAL A 261 -1.43 -16.16 27.87
C VAL A 261 -0.18 -15.29 27.85
N ILE A 262 -0.14 -14.22 27.06
CA ILE A 262 1.05 -13.36 26.94
C ILE A 262 1.42 -12.72 28.29
N GLU A 263 0.42 -12.23 29.03
CA GLU A 263 0.63 -11.64 30.36
C GLU A 263 1.13 -12.68 31.38
N SER A 264 0.69 -13.93 31.28
CA SER A 264 1.19 -15.02 32.13
C SER A 264 2.67 -15.36 31.89
N PHE A 265 3.18 -15.10 30.68
CA PHE A 265 4.61 -15.24 30.36
C PHE A 265 5.40 -14.00 30.78
N ALA A 266 4.83 -12.79 30.61
CA ALA A 266 5.46 -11.55 31.05
C ALA A 266 5.66 -11.50 32.57
N GLY A 267 4.71 -12.01 33.36
CA GLY A 267 4.79 -12.07 34.82
C GLY A 267 5.78 -13.09 35.39
N LYS A 268 6.34 -13.99 34.56
CA LYS A 268 7.34 -15.00 34.97
C LYS A 268 8.79 -14.54 34.83
N SER A 269 9.05 -13.41 34.17
CA SER A 269 10.40 -12.87 33.99
C SER A 269 10.92 -12.01 35.16
N ASP A 270 10.07 -11.73 36.16
CA ASP A 270 10.41 -10.92 37.36
C ASP A 270 10.56 -11.75 38.66
N GLN A 271 10.68 -13.09 38.58
CA GLN A 271 11.01 -13.98 39.70
C GLN A 271 12.28 -14.78 39.42
#